data_AF-A0A4W5KJC2-F1
#
_entry.id   AF-A0A4W5KJC2-F1
#
_cell.length_a   1.000
_cell.length_b   1.000
_cell.length_c   1.000
_cell.angle_alpha   90.00
_cell.angle_beta   90.00
_cell.angle_gamma   90.00
#
_symmetry.space_group_name_H-M   'P 1'
#
loop_
_entity.id
_entity.type
_entity.pdbx_description
1 polymer ?
#
loop_
_entity_poly.entity_id
_entity_poly.type
_entity_poly.pdbx_seq_one_letter_code
_entity_poly.pdbx_strand_id
1 'polypeptide(L)' 'MISLSQVPTLMKATADDESPCPGYLFEEIGKISQESAGCGQCLLEYLLERLQLESCHVKIKVSSASQVSRLSPALRNPKH' A
#
# COMPACT_ATOMS: atom_id res chain seq x y z
N MET A 1 -12.59 -4.03 -2.45
CA MET A 1 -12.50 -3.04 -3.53
C MET A 1 -12.04 -1.73 -2.91
N ILE A 2 -10.96 -1.14 -3.41
CA ILE A 2 -10.44 0.14 -2.90
C ILE A 2 -11.39 1.27 -3.34
N SER A 3 -11.75 2.16 -2.42
CA SER A 3 -12.59 3.33 -2.74
C SER A 3 -11.84 4.34 -3.60
N LEU A 4 -12.54 5.04 -4.49
CA LEU A 4 -11.98 6.16 -5.26
C LEU A 4 -11.38 7.25 -4.35
N SER A 5 -11.91 7.42 -3.13
CA SER A 5 -11.36 8.36 -2.15
C SER A 5 -9.98 7.97 -1.62
N GLN A 6 -9.58 6.71 -1.73
CA GLN A 6 -8.31 6.17 -1.24
C GLN A 6 -7.20 6.20 -2.29
N VAL A 7 -7.56 6.33 -3.57
CA VAL A 7 -6.61 6.37 -4.69
C VAL A 7 -5.57 7.48 -4.53
N PRO A 8 -5.90 8.74 -4.16
CA PRO A 8 -4.90 9.79 -3.99
C PRO A 8 -3.87 9.46 -2.90
N THR A 9 -4.28 8.82 -1.80
CA THR A 9 -3.41 8.37 -0.72
C THR A 9 -2.40 7.35 -1.22
N LEU A 10 -2.87 6.35 -1.99
CA LEU A 10 -2.03 5.30 -2.57
C LEU A 10 -1.06 5.84 -3.63
N MET A 11 -1.53 6.75 -4.48
CA MET A 11 -0.69 7.43 -5.47
C MET A 11 0.41 8.24 -4.78
N LYS A 12 0.08 8.96 -3.71
CA LYS A 12 1.07 9.74 -2.96
C LYS A 12 2.11 8.85 -2.28
N ALA A 13 1.69 7.71 -1.72
CA ALA A 13 2.60 6.78 -1.06
C ALA A 13 3.52 6.04 -2.04
N THR A 14 3.12 5.92 -3.31
CA THR A 14 3.87 5.20 -4.35
C THR A 14 4.31 6.12 -5.50
N ALA A 15 4.34 7.44 -5.26
CA ALA A 15 4.64 8.42 -6.28
C ALA A 15 6.05 8.20 -6.86
N ASP A 16 6.18 8.34 -8.17
CA ASP A 16 7.46 8.18 -8.86
C ASP A 16 8.24 9.50 -8.83
N ASP A 17 8.82 9.79 -7.68
CA ASP A 17 9.59 11.00 -7.42
C ASP A 17 10.63 10.74 -6.33
N GLU A 18 11.58 11.67 -6.20
CA GLU A 18 12.68 11.57 -5.22
C GLU A 18 12.24 11.85 -3.78
N SER A 19 11.04 12.39 -3.56
CA SER A 19 10.58 12.72 -2.22
C SER A 19 10.29 11.45 -1.42
N PRO A 20 10.72 11.35 -0.15
CA PRO A 20 10.40 10.18 0.66
C PRO A 20 8.89 10.10 0.90
N CYS A 21 8.37 8.87 1.01
CA CYS A 21 6.98 8.67 1.40
C CYS A 21 6.74 9.27 2.80
N PRO A 22 5.80 10.21 2.97
CA PRO A 22 5.49 10.76 4.28
C PRO A 22 5.00 9.67 5.25
N GLY A 23 5.58 9.64 6.46
CA GLY A 23 5.35 8.57 7.43
C GLY A 23 3.88 8.34 7.81
N TYR A 24 3.04 9.38 7.83
CA TYR A 24 1.62 9.24 8.14
C TYR A 24 0.85 8.40 7.10
N LEU A 25 1.34 8.31 5.86
CA LEU A 25 0.69 7.50 4.83
C LEU A 25 0.75 6.00 5.14
N PHE A 26 1.72 5.55 5.94
CA PHE A 26 1.76 4.16 6.40
C PHE A 26 0.56 3.82 7.28
N GLU A 27 0.14 4.74 8.15
CA GLU A 27 -1.05 4.56 8.98
C GLU A 27 -2.33 4.55 8.12
N GLU A 28 -2.43 5.48 7.17
CA GLU A 28 -3.57 5.56 6.25
C GLU A 28 -3.69 4.30 5.38
N ILE A 29 -2.57 3.79 4.85
CA ILE A 29 -2.54 2.50 4.13
C ILE A 29 -2.97 1.35 5.06
N GLY A 30 -2.55 1.38 6.32
CA GLY A 30 -2.99 0.42 7.34
C GLY A 30 -4.51 0.42 7.49
N LYS A 31 -5.14 1.60 7.58
CA LYS A 31 -6.61 1.76 7.64
C LYS A 31 -7.28 1.21 6.39
N ILE A 32 -6.78 1.55 5.19
CA ILE A 32 -7.30 1.03 3.90
C ILE A 32 -7.32 -0.50 3.93
N SER A 33 -6.23 -1.15 4.38
CA SER A 33 -6.12 -2.61 4.38
C SER A 33 -7.19 -3.33 5.23
N GLN A 34 -7.77 -2.64 6.23
CA GLN A 34 -8.72 -3.20 7.19
C GLN A 34 -10.16 -2.73 6.98
N GLU A 35 -10.41 -1.87 6.00
CA GLU A 35 -11.75 -1.27 5.82
C GLU A 35 -12.79 -2.29 5.35
N SER A 36 -12.37 -3.34 4.65
CA SER A 36 -13.23 -4.50 4.34
C SER A 36 -12.39 -5.76 4.11
N ALA A 37 -13.05 -6.92 4.15
CA ALA A 37 -12.41 -8.23 3.91
C ALA A 37 -11.67 -8.32 2.56
N GLY A 38 -12.07 -7.52 1.55
CA GLY A 38 -11.42 -7.49 0.24
C GLY A 38 -10.41 -6.36 0.03
N CYS A 39 -10.30 -5.39 0.95
CA CYS A 39 -9.41 -4.24 0.75
C CYS A 39 -7.94 -4.64 0.82
N GLY A 40 -7.56 -5.58 1.71
CA GLY A 40 -6.19 -6.08 1.80
C GLY A 40 -5.70 -6.72 0.50
N GLN A 41 -6.53 -7.54 -0.15
CA GLN A 41 -6.20 -8.18 -1.42
C GLN A 41 -6.06 -7.16 -2.55
N CYS A 42 -7.02 -6.24 -2.70
CA CYS A 42 -6.94 -5.19 -3.71
C CYS A 42 -5.72 -4.27 -3.50
N LEU A 43 -5.37 -3.97 -2.24
CA LEU A 43 -4.20 -3.18 -1.90
C LEU A 43 -2.91 -3.89 -2.30
N LEU A 44 -2.83 -5.21 -2.05
CA LEU A 44 -1.69 -6.01 -2.47
C LEU A 44 -1.53 -6.00 -3.98
N GLU A 45 -2.61 -6.23 -4.74
CA GLU A 45 -2.60 -6.18 -6.21
C GLU A 45 -2.10 -4.83 -6.72
N TYR A 46 -2.63 -3.72 -6.20
CA TYR A 46 -2.16 -2.38 -6.54
C TYR A 46 -0.65 -2.21 -6.29
N LEU A 47 -0.16 -2.61 -5.11
CA LEU A 47 1.26 -2.48 -4.78
C LEU A 47 2.15 -3.33 -5.69
N LEU A 48 1.71 -4.54 -6.06
CA LEU A 48 2.41 -5.41 -7.00
C LEU A 48 2.47 -4.80 -8.40
N GLU A 49 1.39 -4.19 -8.88
CA GLU A 49 1.38 -3.46 -10.16
C GLU A 49 2.36 -2.28 -10.14
N ARG A 50 2.38 -1.49 -9.06
CA ARG A 50 3.35 -0.40 -8.90
C ARG A 50 4.78 -0.91 -8.90
N LEU A 51 5.05 -2.08 -8.32
CA LEU A 51 6.38 -2.68 -8.27
C LEU A 51 6.94 -3.06 -9.66
N GLN A 52 6.07 -3.34 -10.63
CA GLN A 52 6.48 -3.65 -12.00
C GLN A 52 6.99 -2.43 -12.78
N LEU A 53 6.78 -1.21 -12.29
CA LEU A 53 7.31 -0.01 -12.92
C LEU A 53 8.85 -0.01 -12.87
N GLU A 54 9.49 0.38 -13.97
CA GLU A 54 10.95 0.47 -14.10
C GLU A 54 11.55 1.71 -13.42
N SER A 55 11.09 2.04 -12.21
CA SER A 55 11.63 3.12 -11.39
C SER A 55 12.15 2.60 -10.05
N CYS A 56 13.38 2.98 -9.70
CA CYS A 56 13.94 2.67 -8.39
C CYS A 56 13.19 3.39 -7.26
N HIS A 57 12.68 4.60 -7.50
CA HIS A 57 11.92 5.36 -6.51
C HIS A 57 10.62 4.66 -6.13
N VAL A 58 9.88 4.16 -7.12
CA VAL A 58 8.65 3.39 -6.88
C VAL A 58 8.98 2.08 -6.16
N LYS A 59 10.01 1.34 -6.58
CA LYS A 59 10.40 0.06 -5.94
C LYS A 59 10.80 0.22 -4.48
N ILE A 60 11.54 1.28 -4.16
CA ILE A 60 11.91 1.61 -2.78
C ILE A 60 10.66 1.94 -1.96
N LYS A 61 9.80 2.84 -2.46
CA LYS A 61 8.57 3.25 -1.77
C LYS A 61 7.58 2.09 -1.57
N VAL A 62 7.38 1.25 -2.57
CA VAL A 62 6.54 0.04 -2.47
C VAL A 62 7.13 -0.94 -1.46
N SER A 63 8.45 -1.12 -1.43
CA SER A 63 9.11 -1.96 -0.42
C SER A 63 8.93 -1.43 0.99
N SER A 64 8.95 -0.10 1.18
CA SER A 64 8.62 0.54 2.46
C SER A 64 7.14 0.41 2.81
N ALA A 65 6.22 0.64 1.88
CA ALA A 65 4.78 0.49 2.08
C ALA A 65 4.37 -0.97 2.35
N SER A 66 5.07 -1.94 1.76
CA SER A 66 4.88 -3.37 2.01
C SER A 66 5.35 -3.80 3.42
N GLN A 67 6.07 -2.96 4.16
CA GLN A 67 6.29 -3.19 5.59
C GLN A 67 5.01 -2.93 6.40
N VAL A 68 4.05 -2.16 5.89
CA VAL A 68 2.75 -1.91 6.55
C VAL A 68 1.92 -3.18 6.63
N SER A 69 1.98 -4.04 5.61
CA SER A 69 1.37 -5.37 5.66
C SER A 69 2.04 -6.31 6.67
N ARG A 70 3.28 -6.03 7.12
CA ARG A 70 3.90 -6.71 8.28
C ARG A 70 3.46 -6.13 9.63
N LEU A 71 2.86 -4.93 9.65
CA LEU A 71 2.31 -4.32 10.86
C LEU A 71 0.85 -4.71 11.09
N SER A 72 0.11 -5.11 10.05
CA SER A 72 -1.26 -5.62 10.21
C SER A 72 -1.27 -7.14 10.45
N PRO A 73 -1.76 -7.63 11.61
CA PRO A 73 -1.88 -9.06 11.89
C PRO A 73 -2.81 -9.81 10.93
N ALA A 74 -3.78 -9.11 10.31
CA ALA A 74 -4.82 -9.69 9.48
C ALA A 74 -4.33 -10.25 8.13
N LEU A 75 -3.21 -9.75 7.60
CA LEU A 75 -2.59 -10.27 6.36
C LEU A 75 -1.61 -11.41 6.61
N ARG A 76 -1.28 -11.70 7.88
CA ARG A 76 -0.35 -12.77 8.26
C ARG A 76 -1.04 -14.12 8.44
N ASN A 77 -2.36 -14.13 8.57
CA ASN A 77 -3.16 -15.33 8.79
C ASN A 77 -4.58 -15.09 8.24
N PRO A 78 -4.88 -15.50 7.00
CA PRO A 78 -6.25 -15.50 6.51
C PRO A 78 -7.03 -16.52 7.34
N LYS A 79 -7.79 -16.07 8.33
CA LYS A 79 -8.73 -16.95 9.02
C LYS A 79 -9.93 -17.18 8.09
N HIS A 80 -9.97 -18.42 7.60
CA HIS A 80 -10.92 -19.09 6.71
C HIS A 80 -10.73 -18.89 5.21
#